data_AF-A0A7J4P044-F1
#
_entry.id   AF-A0A7J4P044-F1
#
_cell.length_a   1.000
_cell.length_b   1.000
_cell.length_c   1.000
_cell.angle_alpha   90.00
_cell.angle_beta   90.00
_cell.angle_gamma   90.00
#
_symmetry.space_group_name_H-M   'P 1'
#
loop_
_entity.id
_entity.type
_entity.pdbx_description
1 polymer ?
#
loop_
_entity_poly.entity_id
_entity_poly.type
_entity_poly.pdbx_seq_one_letter_code
_entity_poly.pdbx_strand_id
1 'polypeptide(L)' 'MSRQTEADALLTLIKTRYGDRVTPDELAEIRNSLYAILDGAAAMRAIPLENGDEPNQTFKPEGEPQ' A
#
# COMPACT_ATOMS: atom_id res chain seq x y z
N MET A 1 6.06 6.25 12.41
CA MET A 1 7.26 6.28 11.55
C MET A 1 7.17 7.48 10.63
N SER A 2 8.29 8.04 10.19
CA SER A 2 8.25 9.05 9.13
C SER A 2 7.98 8.39 7.77
N ARG A 3 7.45 9.14 6.81
CA ARG A 3 7.22 8.66 5.43
C ARG A 3 8.49 8.08 4.81
N GLN A 4 9.62 8.72 5.05
CA GLN A 4 10.92 8.28 4.53
C GLN A 4 11.36 6.95 5.13
N THR A 5 11.26 6.80 6.45
CA THR A 5 11.60 5.54 7.14
C THR A 5 10.74 4.38 6.67
N GLU A 6 9.44 4.61 6.45
CA GLU A 6 8.52 3.57 5.96
C GLU A 6 8.84 3.19 4.49
N ALA A 7 9.09 4.17 3.63
CA ALA A 7 9.50 3.93 2.25
C ALA A 7 10.81 3.15 2.15
N ASP A 8 11.82 3.47 2.97
CA ASP A 8 13.09 2.76 2.99
C ASP A 8 12.94 1.30 3.45
N ALA A 9 12.07 1.04 4.43
CA ALA A 9 11.77 -0.32 4.87
C ALA A 9 11.07 -1.13 3.77
N LEU A 10 10.10 -0.54 3.07
CA LEU A 10 9.40 -1.18 1.96
C LEU A 10 10.32 -1.42 0.75
N LEU A 11 11.20 -0.47 0.42
CA LEU A 11 12.23 -0.65 -0.60
C LEU A 11 13.20 -1.78 -0.27
N THR A 12 13.58 -1.90 1.02
CA THR A 12 14.41 -3.01 1.48
C THR A 12 13.71 -4.34 1.21
N LEU A 13 12.41 -4.45 1.53
CA LEU A 13 11.62 -5.65 1.25
C LEU A 13 11.56 -5.97 -0.25
N ILE A 14 11.36 -4.97 -1.09
CA ILE A 14 11.32 -5.13 -2.56
C ILE A 14 12.67 -5.64 -3.07
N LYS A 15 13.79 -5.04 -2.63
CA LYS A 15 15.14 -5.51 -2.98
C LYS A 15 15.38 -6.95 -2.56
N THR A 16 14.98 -7.32 -1.35
CA THR A 16 15.16 -8.68 -0.85
C THR A 16 14.38 -9.71 -1.67
N ARG A 17 13.20 -9.36 -2.18
CA ARG A 17 12.32 -10.30 -2.90
C ARG A 17 12.51 -10.30 -4.41
N TYR A 18 12.89 -9.17 -4.99
CA TYR A 18 12.86 -8.91 -6.42
C TYR A 18 14.10 -8.17 -6.95
N GLY A 19 15.16 -8.02 -6.14
CA GLY A 19 16.33 -7.24 -6.52
C GLY A 19 17.09 -7.77 -7.74
N ASP A 20 16.89 -9.04 -8.10
CA ASP A 20 17.38 -9.67 -9.33
C ASP A 20 16.58 -9.27 -10.59
N ARG A 21 15.38 -8.69 -10.41
CA ARG A 21 14.43 -8.34 -11.47
C ARG A 21 14.15 -6.84 -11.59
N VAL A 22 14.79 -6.03 -10.75
CA VAL A 22 14.54 -4.58 -10.69
C VAL A 22 15.86 -3.86 -10.89
N THR A 23 15.94 -3.10 -11.98
CA THR A 23 17.10 -2.26 -12.28
C THR A 23 17.21 -1.08 -11.29
N PRO A 24 18.39 -0.46 -11.17
CA PRO A 24 18.56 0.71 -10.30
C PRO A 24 17.60 1.87 -10.62
N ASP A 25 17.31 2.11 -11.89
CA ASP A 25 16.42 3.20 -12.32
C ASP A 25 14.96 2.89 -11.96
N GLU A 26 14.50 1.67 -12.21
CA GLU A 26 13.17 1.21 -11.76
C GLU A 26 13.03 1.29 -10.25
N LEU A 27 14.11 1.05 -9.52
CA LEU A 27 14.13 1.12 -8.06
C LEU A 27 13.97 2.56 -7.55
N ALA A 28 14.50 3.55 -8.27
CA ALA A 28 14.27 4.96 -7.99
C ALA A 28 12.82 5.36 -8.26
N GLU A 29 12.23 4.88 -9.36
CA GLU A 29 10.82 5.12 -9.68
C GLU A 29 9.86 4.45 -8.67
N ILE A 30 10.19 3.25 -8.21
CA ILE A 30 9.46 2.57 -7.14
C ILE A 30 9.50 3.40 -5.85
N ARG A 31 10.65 4.00 -5.51
CA ARG A 31 10.76 4.90 -4.34
C ARG A 31 9.76 6.06 -4.44
N ASN A 32 9.71 6.71 -5.59
CA ASN A 32 8.80 7.84 -5.83
C ASN A 32 7.34 7.39 -5.72
N SER A 33 7.01 6.25 -6.32
CA SER A 33 5.67 5.65 -6.25
C SER A 33 5.25 5.30 -4.82
N LEU A 34 6.17 4.79 -4.00
CA LEU A 34 5.93 4.52 -2.59
C LEU A 34 5.55 5.78 -1.82
N TYR A 35 6.18 6.92 -2.10
CA TYR A 35 5.80 8.17 -1.43
C TYR A 35 4.34 8.56 -1.71
N ALA A 36 3.90 8.48 -2.97
CA ALA A 36 2.51 8.79 -3.32
C ALA A 36 1.51 7.83 -2.64
N ILE A 37 1.83 6.54 -2.58
CA ILE A 37 1.01 5.54 -1.90
C ILE A 37 0.94 5.82 -0.40
N LEU A 38 2.08 6.14 0.24
CA LEU A 38 2.14 6.43 1.66
C LEU A 38 1.41 7.72 2.04
N ASP A 39 1.47 8.74 1.18
CA ASP A 39 0.69 9.98 1.36
C ASP A 39 -0.81 9.67 1.31
N GLY A 40 -1.26 8.87 0.33
CA GLY A 40 -2.64 8.40 0.25
C GLY A 40 -3.07 7.55 1.45
N ALA A 41 -2.21 6.64 1.90
CA ALA A 41 -2.47 5.81 3.07
C ALA A 41 -2.55 6.65 4.36
N ALA A 42 -1.72 7.68 4.50
CA ALA A 42 -1.80 8.62 5.62
C ALA A 42 -3.11 9.40 5.61
N ALA A 43 -3.56 9.87 4.44
CA ALA A 43 -4.84 10.53 4.29
C ALA A 43 -6.02 9.61 4.65
N MET A 44 -6.02 8.35 4.18
CA MET A 44 -7.05 7.37 4.53
C MET A 44 -7.08 7.06 6.03
N ARG A 45 -5.91 6.90 6.67
CA ARG A 45 -5.81 6.64 8.13
C ARG A 45 -6.29 7.80 8.99
N ALA A 46 -6.32 9.02 8.45
CA ALA A 46 -6.82 10.19 9.16
C ALA A 46 -8.36 10.22 9.24
N ILE A 47 -9.06 9.37 8.48
CA ILE A 47 -10.51 9.24 8.52
C ILE A 47 -10.87 8.34 9.72
N PRO A 48 -11.59 8.84 10.73
CA PRO A 48 -12.07 8.00 11.82
C PRO A 48 -13.13 7.04 11.28
N LEU A 49 -12.99 5.76 11.62
CA LEU A 49 -14.00 4.74 11.35
C LEU A 49 -14.68 4.36 12.66
N GLU A 50 -16.00 4.20 12.62
CA GLU A 50 -16.80 3.67 13.72
C GLU A 50 -16.92 2.15 13.62
N ASN A 51 -17.12 1.49 14.77
CA ASN A 51 -17.45 0.07 14.78
C ASN A 51 -18.81 -0.14 14.10
N GLY A 52 -18.79 -0.68 12.89
CA GLY A 52 -19.98 -0.83 12.04
C GLY A 52 -19.77 -0.31 10.62
N ASP A 53 -18.69 0.42 10.34
CA ASP A 53 -18.31 0.79 8.98
C ASP A 53 -17.94 -0.46 8.17
N GLU A 54 -18.84 -0.86 7.28
CA GLU A 54 -18.65 -2.03 6.43
C GLU A 54 -17.65 -1.75 5.30
N PRO A 55 -16.92 -2.78 4.82
CA PRO A 55 -16.12 -2.65 3.61
C PRO A 55 -16.98 -2.22 2.42
N ASN A 56 -16.42 -1.39 1.53
CA ASN A 56 -17.10 -0.97 0.28
C ASN A 56 -17.54 -2.16 -0.60
N GLN A 57 -16.91 -3.33 -0.44
CA GLN A 57 -17.37 -4.57 -1.03
C GLN A 57 -17.47 -5.64 0.05
N THR A 58 -18.69 -6.12 0.27
CA THR A 58 -18.96 -7.31 1.06
C THR A 58 -18.81 -8.55 0.20
N PHE A 59 -18.23 -9.60 0.77
CA PHE A 59 -18.15 -10.89 0.10
C PHE A 59 -19.56 -11.46 -0.05
N LYS A 60 -19.95 -11.77 -1.30
CA LYS A 60 -21.18 -12.50 -1.60
C LYS A 60 -20.81 -13.90 -2.14
N PRO A 61 -21.21 -14.99 -1.48
CA PRO A 61 -21.07 -16.33 -2.02
C PRO A 61 -21.81 -16.46 -3.36
N GLU A 62 -21.30 -17.31 -4.24
CA GLU A 62 -21.91 -17.55 -5.54
C GLU A 62 -23.31 -18.20 -5.35
N GLY A 63 -24.37 -17.53 -5.81
CA GLY A 63 -25.75 -18.04 -5.78
C GLY A 63 -26.73 -17.28 -4.90
N GLU A 64 -26.30 -16.28 -4.13
CA GLU A 64 -27.23 -15.40 -3.39
C GLU A 64 -27.79 -14.29 -4.30
N PRO A 65 -29.12 -14.07 -4.32
CA PRO A 65 -29.73 -13.00 -5.11
C PRO A 65 -29.29 -11.61 -4.61
N GLN A 66 -29.22 -10.65 -5.55
CA GLN A 66 -28.71 -9.30 -5.31
C GLN A 66 -29.54 -8.49 -4.33
#